data_AF-A0A256XIQ0-F1
#
_entry.id   AF-A0A256XIQ0-F1
#
_cell.length_a   1.000
_cell.length_b   1.000
_cell.length_c   1.000
_cell.angle_alpha   90.00
_cell.angle_beta   90.00
_cell.angle_gamma   90.00
#
_symmetry.space_group_name_H-M   'P 1'
#
loop_
_entity.id
_entity.type
_entity.pdbx_description
1 polymer ?
#
loop_
_entity_poly.entity_id
_entity_poly.type
_entity_poly.pdbx_seq_one_letter_code
_entity_poly.pdbx_strand_id
1 'polypeptide(L)' 'MKQQINWKPFIPLVKSVFHDNKKTGGRPNTDELIVVRSMLLQAWYNLSDPELEFQSYDRLSFRNFLGFPEKIPDFTT' A
#
# COMPACT_ATOMS: atom_id res chain seq x y z
N MET A 1 0.87 4.63 -16.02
CA MET A 1 0.02 3.81 -15.12
C MET A 1 -0.69 4.59 -14.01
N LYS A 2 -0.03 5.43 -13.19
CA LYS A 2 -0.70 6.18 -12.09
C LYS A 2 -1.97 6.93 -12.48
N GLN A 3 -2.01 7.52 -13.67
CA GLN A 3 -3.13 8.31 -14.19
C GLN A 3 -4.17 7.49 -15.00
N GLN A 4 -3.91 6.21 -15.25
CA GLN A 4 -4.79 5.38 -16.09
C GLN A 4 -5.87 4.63 -15.29
N ILE A 5 -5.70 4.54 -13.96
CA ILE A 5 -6.64 3.83 -13.08
C ILE A 5 -7.36 4.87 -12.23
N ASN A 6 -8.69 4.81 -12.20
CA ASN A 6 -9.48 5.58 -11.24
C ASN A 6 -9.41 4.88 -9.88
N TRP A 7 -8.65 5.45 -8.95
CA TRP A 7 -8.41 4.87 -7.62
C TRP A 7 -9.56 5.09 -6.63
N LYS A 8 -10.40 6.10 -6.86
CA LYS A 8 -11.52 6.48 -5.97
C LYS A 8 -12.46 5.32 -5.59
N PRO A 9 -12.87 4.40 -6.49
CA PRO A 9 -13.74 3.28 -6.11
C PRO A 9 -13.07 2.23 -5.23
N PHE A 10 -11.75 2.13 -5.22
CA PHE A 10 -11.02 1.11 -4.42
C PHE A 10 -10.81 1.54 -2.97
N ILE A 11 -10.73 2.85 -2.72
CA ILE A 11 -10.61 3.46 -1.39
C ILE A 11 -11.68 2.93 -0.42
N PRO A 12 -13.00 3.01 -0.70
CA PRO A 12 -14.02 2.53 0.24
C PRO A 12 -13.98 1.01 0.47
N LEU A 13 -13.52 0.23 -0.52
CA LEU A 13 -13.38 -1.23 -0.36
C LEU A 13 -12.29 -1.55 0.65
N VAL A 14 -11.11 -0.94 0.50
CA VAL A 14 -9.99 -1.13 1.42
C VAL A 14 -10.26 -0.53 2.79
N LYS A 15 -10.96 0.62 2.84
CA LYS A 15 -11.39 1.23 4.11
C LYS A 15 -12.25 0.31 4.96
N SER A 16 -13.07 -0.54 4.33
CA SER A 16 -13.91 -1.50 5.06
C SER A 16 -13.12 -2.61 5.77
N VAL A 17 -11.88 -2.88 5.33
CA VAL A 17 -10.98 -3.87 5.95
C VAL A 17 -10.33 -3.31 7.23
N PHE A 18 -10.18 -1.98 7.32
CA PHE A 18 -9.66 -1.32 8.51
C PHE A 18 -10.74 -1.16 9.57
N HIS A 19 -10.68 -1.99 10.62
CA HIS A 19 -11.68 -2.03 11.69
C HIS A 19 -11.59 -0.86 12.70
N ASP A 20 -10.48 -0.12 12.75
CA ASP A 20 -10.29 0.96 13.73
C ASP A 20 -9.65 2.21 13.09
N ASN A 21 -10.36 3.35 13.22
CA ASN A 21 -9.90 4.70 12.86
C ASN A 21 -9.54 5.51 14.13
N LYS A 22 -9.21 4.83 15.23
CA LYS A 22 -8.86 5.51 16.48
C LYS A 22 -7.46 6.13 16.38
N LYS A 23 -7.39 7.45 16.64
CA LYS A 23 -6.14 8.19 16.88
C LYS A 23 -5.45 7.81 18.19
N THR A 24 -6.05 6.95 19.01
CA THR A 24 -5.60 6.63 20.36
C THR A 24 -5.31 5.13 20.46
N GLY A 25 -4.04 4.79 20.26
CA GLY A 25 -3.48 3.43 20.36
C GLY A 25 -3.23 2.77 18.99
N GLY A 26 -1.97 2.40 18.71
CA GLY A 26 -1.53 1.67 17.51
C GLY A 26 -0.67 2.48 16.52
N ARG A 27 0.00 1.79 15.59
CA ARG A 27 0.74 2.41 14.46
C ARG A 27 -0.30 3.10 13.55
N PRO A 28 -0.09 4.36 13.14
CA PRO A 28 -1.05 5.06 12.28
C PRO A 28 -1.34 4.24 11.03
N ASN A 29 -2.62 4.17 10.65
CA ASN A 29 -3.06 3.43 9.47
C ASN A 29 -2.26 3.88 8.24
N THR A 30 -1.69 2.91 7.52
CA THR A 30 -1.08 3.15 6.20
C THR A 30 -2.15 3.72 5.27
N ASP A 31 -1.79 4.73 4.48
CA ASP A 31 -2.72 5.37 3.55
C ASP A 31 -3.42 4.32 2.66
N GLU A 32 -4.75 4.38 2.59
CA GLU A 32 -5.60 3.42 1.87
C GLU A 32 -5.14 3.28 0.40
N LEU A 33 -4.64 4.37 -0.19
CA LEU A 33 -4.13 4.38 -1.56
C LEU A 33 -2.83 3.59 -1.72
N ILE A 34 -1.96 3.61 -0.71
CA ILE A 34 -0.70 2.83 -0.70
C ILE A 34 -1.07 1.35 -0.66
N VAL A 35 -2.02 0.95 0.19
CA VAL A 35 -2.44 -0.45 0.32
C VAL A 35 -3.02 -1.00 -0.98
N VAL A 36 -3.92 -0.26 -1.64
CA VAL A 36 -4.48 -0.65 -2.95
C VAL A 36 -3.36 -0.85 -3.98
N ARG A 37 -2.39 0.08 -4.03
CA ARG A 37 -1.28 0.01 -4.98
C ARG A 37 -0.32 -1.13 -4.67
N SER A 38 -0.04 -1.39 -3.40
CA SER A 38 0.76 -2.51 -2.92
C SER A 38 0.15 -3.85 -3.34
N MET A 39 -1.16 -4.02 -3.15
CA MET A 39 -1.87 -5.24 -3.56
C MET A 39 -1.81 -5.47 -5.07
N LEU A 40 -1.88 -4.41 -5.89
CA LEU A 40 -1.71 -4.54 -7.34
C LEU A 40 -0.29 -4.95 -7.73
N LEU A 41 0.73 -4.41 -7.06
CA LEU A 41 2.11 -4.82 -7.28
C LEU A 41 2.33 -6.29 -6.91
N GLN A 42 1.76 -6.73 -5.78
CA GLN A 42 1.76 -8.14 -5.38
C GLN A 42 1.08 -9.00 -6.46
N ALA A 43 -0.10 -8.61 -6.94
CA ALA A 43 -0.83 -9.37 -7.96
C ALA A 43 -0.13 -9.41 -9.33
N TRP A 44 0.50 -8.32 -9.76
CA TRP A 44 1.18 -8.25 -11.07
C TRP A 44 2.53 -8.94 -11.10
N TYR A 45 3.28 -8.86 -10.01
CA TYR A 45 4.63 -9.44 -9.91
C TYR A 45 4.66 -10.74 -9.11
N ASN A 46 3.49 -11.23 -8.66
CA ASN A 46 3.30 -12.41 -7.82
C ASN A 46 4.22 -12.40 -6.59
N LEU A 47 4.29 -11.25 -5.91
CA LEU A 47 5.17 -11.02 -4.76
C LEU A 47 4.46 -11.38 -3.47
N SER A 48 5.20 -11.98 -2.54
CA SER A 48 4.78 -12.05 -1.14
C SER A 48 4.88 -10.66 -0.48
N ASP A 49 4.20 -10.45 0.65
CA ASP A 49 4.33 -9.23 1.45
C ASP A 49 5.79 -8.85 1.82
N PRO A 50 6.66 -9.75 2.30
CA PRO A 50 8.05 -9.40 2.59
C PRO A 50 8.85 -9.08 1.33
N GLU A 51 8.55 -9.74 0.20
CA GLU A 51 9.19 -9.40 -1.08
C GLU A 51 8.71 -8.05 -1.61
N LEU A 52 7.44 -7.71 -1.45
CA LEU A 52 6.93 -6.39 -1.82
C LEU A 52 7.65 -5.31 -1.03
N GLU A 53 7.83 -5.51 0.28
CA GLU A 53 8.56 -4.57 1.13
C GLU A 53 10.00 -4.40 0.62
N PHE A 54 10.72 -5.51 0.43
CA PHE A 54 12.10 -5.49 -0.08
C PHE A 54 12.21 -4.79 -1.44
N GLN A 55 11.34 -5.15 -2.40
CA GLN A 55 11.33 -4.56 -3.74
C GLN A 55 10.92 -3.08 -3.72
N SER A 56 10.12 -2.65 -2.73
CA SER A 56 9.75 -1.24 -2.58
C SER A 56 10.91 -0.38 -2.05
N TYR A 57 11.84 -0.96 -1.28
CA TYR A 57 13.09 -0.32 -0.89
C TYR A 57 14.13 -0.31 -2.01
N ASP A 58 14.23 -1.40 -2.78
CA ASP A 58 15.22 -1.56 -3.85
C ASP A 58 14.86 -0.81 -5.14
N ARG A 59 13.60 -0.86 -5.58
CA ARG A 59 13.17 -0.34 -6.88
C ARG A 59 12.53 1.04 -6.79
N LEU A 60 13.22 2.03 -7.36
CA LEU A 60 12.69 3.39 -7.50
C LEU A 60 11.35 3.44 -8.27
N SER A 61 11.13 2.52 -9.22
CA SER A 61 9.87 2.41 -9.97
C SER A 61 8.69 2.02 -9.09
N PHE A 62 8.90 1.13 -8.12
CA PHE A 62 7.86 0.69 -7.18
C PHE A 62 7.56 1.81 -6.19
N ARG A 63 8.62 2.44 -5.65
CA ARG A 63 8.49 3.59 -4.76
C ARG A 63 7.80 4.76 -5.44
N ASN A 64 8.14 5.02 -6.71
CA ASN A 64 7.41 5.97 -7.54
C ASN A 64 5.96 5.54 -7.63
N PHE A 65 5.64 4.31 -8.08
CA PHE A 65 4.25 3.85 -8.21
C PHE A 65 3.41 4.04 -6.94
N LEU A 66 3.96 3.69 -5.77
CA LEU A 66 3.33 3.88 -4.46
C LEU A 66 3.11 5.36 -4.12
N GLY A 67 3.98 6.26 -4.61
CA GLY A 67 3.84 7.71 -4.44
C GLY A 67 4.86 8.30 -3.48
N PHE A 68 6.05 7.69 -3.36
CA PHE A 68 7.09 8.04 -2.40
C PHE A 68 6.59 8.12 -0.96
N PRO A 69 6.00 7.04 -0.43
CA PRO A 69 5.60 7.02 0.97
C PRO A 69 6.84 7.20 1.87
N GLU A 70 6.70 7.99 2.95
CA GLU A 70 7.75 8.15 3.96
C GLU A 70 8.04 6.82 4.66
N LYS A 71 7.02 5.96 4.79
CA LYS A 71 7.12 4.63 5.39
C LYS A 71 6.45 3.59 4.51
N ILE A 72 7.21 2.59 4.07
CA ILE A 72 6.67 1.42 3.37
C ILE A 72 5.90 0.57 4.40
N PRO A 73 4.74 0.00 4.04
CA PRO A 73 4.02 -0.92 4.91
C PRO A 73 4.95 -2.08 5.32
N ASP A 74 5.09 -2.26 6.62
CA ASP A 74 5.87 -3.34 7.23
C ASP A 74 5.10 -4.66 7.05
N PHE A 75 5.80 -5.73 6.68
CA PHE A 75 5.24 -7.07 6.68
C PHE A 75 5.00 -7.61 8.10
N THR A 76 5.75 -7.16 9.10
CA THR A 76 5.63 -7.64 10.49
C THR A 76 4.77 -6.69 11.35
N THR A 77 3.70 -7.21 11.93
CA THR A 77 2.88 -6.54 12.97
C THR A 77 2.48 -7.54 14.03
#